data_AF-A0A3M1BFY7-F1
#
_entry.id   AF-A0A3M1BFY7-F1
#
_cell.length_a   1.000
_cell.length_b   1.000
_cell.length_c   1.000
_cell.angle_alpha   90.00
_cell.angle_beta   90.00
_cell.angle_gamma   90.00
#
_symmetry.space_group_name_H-M   'P 1'
#
loop_
_entity.id
_entity.type
_entity.pdbx_description
1 polymer ?
#
loop_
_entity_poly.entity_id
_entity_poly.type
_entity_poly.pdbx_seq_one_letter_code
_entity_poly.pdbx_strand_id
1 'polypeptide(L)'
;MKGKVQKIPVGVSRCLLGEAVRYDGGDRKNPHVTGVLDERFRWVPVCPEVEIGLGIPRPPIRIERRGGELRLVMPEKKIDLTERMTTYARNRVTELADVGIRGFLLKKRSPSCGLAGVDVHGRDRIDPTGTGFFAAALRARFPNMPLAQEDLLDDPIFREAFVLQVQVYDRFQNLREGKPTPKSLQRFHMAHKHLLNHAPRTEQALSRIATLAGGEAFCDLLDTYETMLMAALAGPDGERESPFQRD
;
A
#
# COMPACT_ATOMS: atom_id res chain seq x y z
N MET A 1 -3.07 19.91 -29.24
CA MET A 1 -2.55 18.61 -28.76
C MET A 1 -2.92 18.47 -27.29
N LYS A 2 -3.85 17.57 -26.93
CA LYS A 2 -4.12 17.28 -25.51
C LYS A 2 -2.87 16.61 -24.95
N GLY A 3 -2.15 17.29 -24.05
CA GLY A 3 -0.98 16.70 -23.39
C GLY A 3 -1.38 15.39 -22.73
N LYS A 4 -0.70 14.29 -23.06
CA LYS A 4 -0.93 13.00 -22.39
C LYS A 4 -0.66 13.22 -20.90
N VAL A 5 -1.70 13.09 -20.08
CA VAL A 5 -1.53 13.05 -18.62
C VAL A 5 -0.67 11.81 -18.33
N GLN A 6 0.48 12.02 -17.68
CA GLN A 6 1.35 10.92 -17.29
C GLN A 6 0.66 10.12 -16.19
N LYS A 7 0.40 8.84 -16.45
CA LYS A 7 -0.24 7.94 -15.48
C LYS A 7 0.71 7.68 -14.29
N ILE A 8 0.18 7.72 -13.08
CA ILE A 8 0.96 7.52 -11.84
C ILE A 8 1.23 6.02 -11.65
N PRO A 9 2.47 5.58 -11.38
CA PRO A 9 2.77 4.17 -11.13
C PRO A 9 2.13 3.68 -9.83
N VAL A 10 1.32 2.62 -9.90
CA VAL A 10 0.64 2.02 -8.75
C VAL A 10 0.78 0.50 -8.82
N GLY A 11 1.23 -0.11 -7.73
CA GLY A 11 1.32 -1.57 -7.63
C GLY A 11 -0.07 -2.21 -7.58
N VAL A 12 -0.24 -3.39 -8.16
CA VAL A 12 -1.52 -4.10 -8.14
C VAL A 12 -1.34 -5.61 -8.08
N SER A 13 -2.14 -6.29 -7.27
CA SER A 13 -2.22 -7.75 -7.32
C SER A 13 -2.68 -8.23 -8.70
N ARG A 14 -1.85 -9.02 -9.41
CA ARG A 14 -2.10 -9.46 -10.81
C ARG A 14 -3.48 -10.05 -11.07
N CYS A 15 -4.02 -10.79 -10.10
CA CYS A 15 -5.36 -11.38 -10.22
C CYS A 15 -6.46 -10.32 -10.41
N LEU A 16 -6.28 -9.09 -9.90
CA LEU A 16 -7.22 -7.97 -10.06
C LEU A 16 -7.25 -7.41 -11.49
N LEU A 17 -6.19 -7.64 -12.28
CA LEU A 17 -6.13 -7.29 -13.70
C LEU A 17 -6.83 -8.31 -14.60
N GLY A 18 -7.35 -9.40 -14.04
CA GLY A 18 -7.94 -10.51 -14.81
C GLY A 18 -6.91 -11.54 -15.28
N GLU A 19 -5.69 -11.52 -14.75
CA GLU A 19 -4.72 -12.57 -15.02
C GLU A 19 -5.06 -13.84 -14.23
N ALA A 20 -4.99 -14.99 -14.90
CA ALA A 20 -5.29 -16.33 -14.36
C ALA A 20 -4.16 -16.84 -13.43
N VAL A 21 -3.82 -16.08 -12.39
CA VAL A 21 -2.66 -16.35 -11.50
C VAL A 21 -3.06 -16.92 -10.13
N ARG A 22 -4.35 -17.12 -9.88
CA ARG A 22 -4.82 -17.69 -8.61
C ARG A 22 -4.41 -19.16 -8.48
N TYR A 23 -4.47 -19.64 -7.25
CA TYR A 23 -4.13 -21.03 -6.93
C TYR A 23 -5.00 -22.04 -7.70
N ASP A 24 -6.26 -21.68 -7.97
CA ASP A 24 -7.24 -22.46 -8.73
C ASP A 24 -7.17 -22.24 -10.25
N GLY A 25 -6.21 -21.45 -10.74
CA GLY A 25 -6.09 -21.10 -12.16
C GLY A 25 -7.14 -20.09 -12.66
N GLY A 26 -7.96 -19.54 -11.78
CA GLY A 26 -8.89 -18.48 -12.13
C GLY A 26 -8.29 -17.07 -12.02
N ASP A 27 -9.10 -16.07 -12.34
CA ASP A 27 -8.81 -14.67 -12.10
C ASP A 27 -9.74 -14.05 -11.02
N ARG A 28 -9.52 -12.78 -10.72
CA ARG A 28 -10.39 -11.92 -9.91
C ARG A 28 -10.44 -10.52 -10.53
N LYS A 29 -10.70 -10.43 -11.84
CA LYS A 29 -10.78 -9.16 -12.56
C LYS A 29 -11.67 -8.18 -11.80
N ASN A 30 -11.09 -7.06 -11.36
CA ASN A 30 -11.84 -6.00 -10.69
C ASN A 30 -12.21 -4.92 -11.73
N PRO A 31 -13.50 -4.63 -11.93
CA PRO A 31 -13.94 -3.70 -12.97
C PRO A 31 -13.49 -2.26 -12.73
N HIS A 32 -13.25 -1.85 -11.48
CA HIS A 32 -12.72 -0.52 -11.17
C HIS A 32 -11.24 -0.42 -11.55
N VAL A 33 -10.45 -1.46 -11.25
CA VAL A 33 -9.03 -1.54 -11.62
C VAL A 33 -8.84 -1.51 -13.13
N THR A 34 -9.58 -2.35 -13.87
CA THR A 34 -9.48 -2.43 -15.34
C THR A 34 -10.29 -1.37 -16.07
N GLY A 35 -11.03 -0.53 -15.35
CA GLY A 35 -11.91 0.50 -15.88
C GLY A 35 -11.42 1.88 -15.49
N VAL A 36 -12.19 2.58 -14.65
CA VAL A 36 -11.97 3.99 -14.30
C VAL A 36 -10.58 4.30 -13.74
N LEU A 37 -9.96 3.36 -13.03
CA LEU A 37 -8.64 3.57 -12.44
C LEU A 37 -7.51 3.37 -13.44
N ASP A 38 -7.72 2.57 -14.50
CA ASP A 38 -6.71 2.37 -15.54
C ASP A 38 -6.38 3.69 -16.25
N GLU A 39 -7.36 4.56 -16.45
CA GLU A 39 -7.14 5.87 -17.06
C GLU A 39 -6.19 6.77 -16.25
N ARG A 40 -6.12 6.55 -14.92
CA ARG A 40 -5.35 7.37 -13.98
C ARG A 40 -4.00 6.77 -13.64
N PHE A 41 -3.91 5.44 -13.59
CA PHE A 41 -2.76 4.74 -13.04
C PHE A 41 -2.07 3.83 -14.05
N ARG A 42 -0.73 3.79 -13.97
CA ARG A 42 0.10 2.82 -14.67
C ARG A 42 0.33 1.66 -13.71
N TRP A 43 -0.31 0.54 -14.00
CA TRP A 43 -0.22 -0.65 -13.15
C TRP A 43 1.18 -1.26 -13.16
N VAL A 44 1.69 -1.56 -11.97
CA VAL A 44 2.87 -2.38 -11.72
C VAL A 44 2.39 -3.73 -11.16
N PRO A 45 2.15 -4.73 -12.01
CA PRO A 45 1.59 -6.01 -11.59
C PRO A 45 2.53 -6.79 -10.69
N VAL A 46 2.00 -7.35 -9.59
CA VAL A 46 2.74 -8.24 -8.68
C VAL A 46 1.88 -9.45 -8.30
N CYS A 47 2.46 -10.65 -8.34
CA CYS A 47 1.91 -11.85 -7.74
C CYS A 47 3.00 -12.56 -6.92
N PRO A 48 3.06 -12.33 -5.59
CA PRO A 48 4.12 -12.91 -4.77
C PRO A 48 4.21 -14.42 -4.90
N GLU A 49 3.07 -15.11 -4.95
CA GLU A 49 2.99 -16.57 -5.04
C GLU A 49 3.59 -17.11 -6.34
N VAL A 50 3.31 -16.47 -7.49
CA VAL A 50 3.88 -16.89 -8.77
C VAL A 50 5.35 -16.48 -8.87
N GLU A 51 5.71 -15.31 -8.36
CA GLU A 51 7.07 -14.78 -8.41
C GLU A 51 8.03 -15.53 -7.45
N ILE A 52 7.52 -16.09 -6.35
CA ILE A 52 8.22 -17.13 -5.59
C ILE A 52 8.07 -18.51 -6.24
N GLY A 53 7.83 -18.60 -7.55
CA GLY A 53 7.86 -19.83 -8.33
C GLY A 53 6.81 -20.88 -7.97
N LEU A 54 5.67 -20.50 -7.36
CA LEU A 54 4.54 -21.42 -7.27
C LEU A 54 3.83 -21.45 -8.64
N GLY A 55 3.55 -22.65 -9.14
CA GLY A 55 2.85 -22.85 -10.41
C GLY A 55 1.39 -22.40 -10.40
N ILE A 56 0.74 -22.58 -11.55
CA ILE A 56 -0.70 -22.38 -11.74
C ILE A 56 -1.24 -23.62 -12.49
N PRO A 57 -2.21 -24.36 -11.93
CA PRO A 57 -2.73 -24.25 -10.56
C PRO A 57 -1.69 -24.69 -9.51
N ARG A 58 -1.97 -24.43 -8.24
CA ARG A 58 -1.15 -24.85 -7.09
C ARG A 58 -2.04 -25.16 -5.88
N PRO A 59 -1.58 -26.01 -4.94
CA PRO A 59 -2.26 -26.17 -3.66
C PRO A 59 -2.35 -24.83 -2.90
N PRO A 60 -3.43 -24.63 -2.12
CA PRO A 60 -3.55 -23.46 -1.26
C PRO A 60 -2.38 -23.34 -0.29
N ILE A 61 -1.92 -22.11 -0.11
CA ILE A 61 -1.04 -21.73 0.99
C ILE A 61 -1.87 -21.09 2.10
N ARG A 62 -1.36 -21.08 3.32
CA ARG A 62 -2.00 -20.41 4.47
C ARG A 62 -0.96 -19.93 5.47
N ILE A 63 -1.37 -19.00 6.34
CA ILE A 63 -0.55 -18.58 7.47
C ILE A 63 -0.87 -19.49 8.66
N GLU A 64 0.14 -20.05 9.30
CA GLU A 64 0.03 -20.81 10.54
C GLU A 64 0.80 -20.13 11.66
N ARG A 65 0.30 -20.21 12.89
CA ARG A 65 1.06 -19.81 14.07
C ARG A 65 1.75 -21.03 14.69
N ARG A 66 3.08 -21.06 14.68
CA ARG A 66 3.90 -22.14 15.24
C ARG A 66 4.93 -21.57 16.20
N GLY A 67 4.88 -21.96 17.48
CA GLY A 67 5.83 -21.48 18.49
C GLY A 67 5.83 -19.96 18.69
N GLY A 68 4.67 -19.30 18.48
CA GLY A 68 4.54 -17.85 18.54
C GLY A 68 4.80 -17.13 17.22
N GLU A 69 5.50 -17.76 16.28
CA GLU A 69 5.86 -17.17 14.99
C GLU A 69 4.81 -17.46 13.90
N LEU A 70 4.67 -16.54 12.95
CA LEU A 70 3.86 -16.75 11.75
C LEU A 70 4.69 -17.50 10.70
N ARG A 71 4.09 -18.52 10.11
CA ARG A 71 4.68 -19.35 9.06
C ARG A 71 3.77 -19.37 7.85
N LEU A 72 4.33 -19.12 6.67
CA LEU A 72 3.62 -19.30 5.41
C LEU A 72 3.86 -20.73 4.94
N VAL A 73 2.81 -21.54 4.87
CA VAL A 73 2.95 -22.97 4.56
C VAL A 73 2.04 -23.40 3.44
N MET A 74 2.44 -24.46 2.74
CA MET A 74 1.62 -25.22 1.80
C MET A 74 1.31 -26.59 2.44
N PRO A 75 0.18 -26.74 3.15
CA PRO A 75 -0.07 -27.91 4.00
C PRO A 75 -0.08 -29.23 3.23
N GLU A 76 -0.73 -29.26 2.06
CA GLU A 76 -0.85 -30.46 1.24
C GLU A 76 0.51 -31.05 0.84
N LYS A 77 1.49 -30.17 0.55
CA LYS A 77 2.84 -30.58 0.18
C LYS A 77 3.80 -30.63 1.38
N LYS A 78 3.35 -30.25 2.57
CA LYS A 78 4.17 -30.12 3.79
C LYS A 78 5.40 -29.22 3.60
N ILE A 79 5.25 -28.16 2.79
CA ILE A 79 6.33 -27.21 2.50
C ILE A 79 6.15 -25.96 3.35
N ASP A 80 7.23 -25.52 3.99
CA ASP A 80 7.34 -24.20 4.60
C ASP A 80 7.91 -23.22 3.56
N LEU A 81 7.16 -22.16 3.26
CA LEU A 81 7.50 -21.13 2.27
C LEU A 81 7.92 -19.81 2.94
N THR A 82 8.01 -19.77 4.27
CA THR A 82 8.22 -18.55 5.06
C THR A 82 9.47 -17.80 4.63
N GLU A 83 10.62 -18.48 4.58
CA GLU A 83 11.89 -17.87 4.20
C GLU A 83 11.86 -17.41 2.73
N ARG A 84 11.37 -18.26 1.82
CA ARG A 84 11.26 -17.96 0.39
C ARG A 84 10.42 -16.71 0.15
N MET A 85 9.26 -16.61 0.79
CA MET A 85 8.38 -15.45 0.68
C MET A 85 8.98 -14.21 1.34
N THR A 86 9.60 -14.35 2.51
CA THR A 86 10.18 -13.21 3.24
C THR A 86 11.35 -12.59 2.46
N THR A 87 12.25 -13.42 1.92
CA THR A 87 13.38 -12.99 1.08
C THR A 87 12.89 -12.34 -0.20
N TYR A 88 11.94 -12.97 -0.89
CA TYR A 88 11.31 -12.39 -2.07
C TYR A 88 10.66 -11.04 -1.75
N ALA A 89 9.84 -10.97 -0.69
CA ALA A 89 9.11 -9.76 -0.35
C ALA A 89 10.05 -8.58 -0.08
N ARG A 90 11.15 -8.82 0.66
CA ARG A 90 12.19 -7.82 0.92
C ARG A 90 12.84 -7.30 -0.37
N ASN A 91 13.20 -8.19 -1.29
CA ASN A 91 13.83 -7.79 -2.56
C ASN A 91 12.82 -7.05 -3.44
N ARG A 92 11.60 -7.58 -3.54
CA ARG A 92 10.56 -7.03 -4.40
C ARG A 92 10.14 -5.63 -3.99
N VAL A 93 10.02 -5.34 -2.70
CA VAL A 93 9.67 -3.97 -2.25
C VAL A 93 10.79 -2.96 -2.52
N THR A 94 12.06 -3.40 -2.58
CA THR A 94 13.17 -2.58 -3.05
C THR A 94 13.04 -2.28 -4.54
N GLU A 95 12.81 -3.29 -5.38
CA GLU A 95 12.57 -3.10 -6.82
C GLU A 95 11.38 -2.16 -7.09
N LEU A 96 10.30 -2.30 -6.31
CA LEU A 96 9.13 -1.42 -6.41
C LEU A 96 9.45 0.02 -6.02
N ALA A 97 10.37 0.23 -5.07
CA ALA A 97 10.86 1.56 -4.71
C ALA A 97 11.64 2.18 -5.88
N ASP A 98 12.49 1.40 -6.56
CA ASP A 98 13.25 1.86 -7.73
C ASP A 98 12.33 2.20 -8.92
N VAL A 99 11.23 1.46 -9.08
CA VAL A 99 10.16 1.79 -10.05
C VAL A 99 9.41 3.07 -9.68
N GLY A 100 9.45 3.48 -8.41
CA GLY A 100 8.82 4.70 -7.91
C GLY A 100 7.30 4.60 -7.77
N ILE A 101 6.76 3.44 -7.33
CA ILE A 101 5.32 3.31 -7.10
C ILE A 101 4.80 4.31 -6.06
N ARG A 102 3.56 4.78 -6.24
CA ARG A 102 2.92 5.81 -5.42
C ARG A 102 1.65 5.34 -4.69
N GLY A 103 1.38 4.05 -4.78
CA GLY A 103 0.25 3.40 -4.13
C GLY A 103 0.27 1.90 -4.44
N PHE A 104 -0.58 1.14 -3.74
CA PHE A 104 -0.76 -0.27 -4.05
C PHE A 104 -2.20 -0.75 -3.80
N LEU A 105 -2.75 -1.51 -4.75
CA LEU A 105 -4.02 -2.24 -4.63
C LEU A 105 -3.78 -3.74 -4.41
N LEU A 106 -4.12 -4.21 -3.22
CA LEU A 106 -3.87 -5.58 -2.78
C LEU A 106 -5.12 -6.45 -2.82
N LYS A 107 -4.95 -7.74 -3.14
CA LYS A 107 -6.00 -8.75 -3.01
C LYS A 107 -6.25 -9.13 -1.54
N LYS A 108 -7.47 -8.93 -1.05
CA LYS A 108 -7.96 -9.24 0.29
C LYS A 108 -7.90 -10.73 0.59
N ARG A 109 -7.64 -11.05 1.86
CA ARG A 109 -7.57 -12.41 2.42
C ARG A 109 -6.48 -13.32 1.83
N SER A 110 -5.60 -12.81 0.97
CA SER A 110 -4.46 -13.60 0.49
C SER A 110 -3.40 -13.75 1.60
N PRO A 111 -2.87 -14.96 1.87
CA PRO A 111 -1.73 -15.19 2.75
C PRO A 111 -0.46 -14.41 2.37
N SER A 112 -0.38 -13.96 1.12
CA SER A 112 0.74 -13.17 0.60
C SER A 112 0.38 -11.68 0.57
N CYS A 113 -0.76 -11.32 -0.05
CA CYS A 113 -1.11 -9.94 -0.35
C CYS A 113 -2.13 -9.30 0.60
N GLY A 114 -2.84 -10.04 1.45
CA GLY A 114 -3.90 -9.44 2.26
C GLY A 114 -3.34 -8.41 3.25
N LEU A 115 -3.80 -7.16 3.16
CA LEU A 115 -3.37 -6.09 4.06
C LEU A 115 -3.86 -6.32 5.49
N ALA A 116 -5.12 -6.73 5.63
CA ALA A 116 -5.75 -7.15 6.87
C ALA A 116 -6.74 -8.29 6.59
N GLY A 117 -7.26 -8.88 7.67
CA GLY A 117 -8.31 -9.89 7.58
C GLY A 117 -7.83 -11.25 7.09
N VAL A 118 -6.52 -11.55 7.17
CA VAL A 118 -5.96 -12.82 6.69
C VAL A 118 -6.06 -13.88 7.79
N ASP A 119 -6.56 -15.06 7.43
CA ASP A 119 -6.69 -16.18 8.35
C ASP A 119 -5.31 -16.69 8.82
N VAL A 120 -5.09 -16.65 10.14
CA VAL A 120 -3.96 -17.26 10.82
C VAL A 120 -4.44 -18.52 11.53
N HIS A 121 -3.98 -19.68 11.05
CA HIS A 121 -4.34 -20.97 11.60
C HIS A 121 -3.49 -21.29 12.84
N GLY A 122 -4.11 -21.27 14.02
CA GLY A 122 -3.53 -21.80 15.26
C GLY A 122 -3.84 -23.28 15.47
N ARG A 123 -3.51 -23.81 16.65
CA ARG A 123 -3.79 -25.21 17.02
C ARG A 123 -5.30 -25.49 17.06
N ASP A 124 -6.07 -24.61 17.70
CA ASP A 124 -7.48 -24.85 18.01
C ASP A 124 -8.43 -23.79 17.42
N ARG A 125 -7.90 -22.73 16.80
CA ARG A 125 -8.69 -21.62 16.26
C ARG A 125 -8.04 -20.98 15.04
N ILE A 126 -8.89 -20.36 14.22
CA ILE A 126 -8.48 -19.45 13.15
C ILE A 126 -8.63 -18.02 13.67
N ASP A 127 -7.57 -17.25 13.53
CA ASP A 127 -7.50 -15.83 13.90
C ASP A 127 -7.49 -14.98 12.61
N PRO A 128 -8.59 -14.30 12.26
CA PRO A 128 -8.71 -13.54 11.00
C PRO A 128 -8.10 -12.13 11.12
N THR A 129 -7.09 -11.93 11.95
CA THR A 129 -6.42 -10.63 12.15
C THR A 129 -5.06 -10.54 11.46
N GLY A 130 -4.68 -11.56 10.69
CA GLY A 130 -3.39 -11.63 10.03
C GLY A 130 -3.22 -10.62 8.90
N THR A 131 -1.95 -10.41 8.56
CA THR A 131 -1.48 -9.69 7.37
C THR A 131 -0.61 -10.63 6.54
N GLY A 132 -0.74 -10.56 5.22
CA GLY A 132 0.07 -11.34 4.30
C GLY A 132 1.54 -10.93 4.32
N PHE A 133 2.44 -11.88 4.07
CA PHE A 133 3.88 -11.66 4.18
C PHE A 133 4.41 -10.54 3.26
N PHE A 134 3.92 -10.48 2.02
CA PHE A 134 4.30 -9.40 1.09
C PHE A 134 3.67 -8.06 1.50
N ALA A 135 2.41 -8.07 1.95
CA ALA A 135 1.75 -6.87 2.45
C ALA A 135 2.47 -6.27 3.68
N ALA A 136 2.95 -7.11 4.60
CA ALA A 136 3.73 -6.68 5.75
C ALA A 136 5.05 -6.01 5.33
N ALA A 137 5.78 -6.61 4.39
CA ALA A 137 7.01 -6.02 3.85
C ALA A 137 6.75 -4.69 3.13
N LEU A 138 5.64 -4.59 2.40
CA LEU A 138 5.23 -3.38 1.69
C LEU A 138 4.94 -2.24 2.68
N ARG A 139 4.17 -2.51 3.74
CA ARG A 139 3.86 -1.53 4.79
C ARG A 139 5.12 -1.07 5.53
N ALA A 140 6.05 -1.99 5.80
CA ALA A 140 7.31 -1.65 6.44
C ALA A 140 8.21 -0.78 5.55
N ARG A 141 8.24 -1.03 4.24
CA ARG A 141 9.07 -0.28 3.29
C ARG A 141 8.50 1.12 2.98
N PHE A 142 7.18 1.25 2.97
CA PHE A 142 6.46 2.46 2.57
C PHE A 142 5.40 2.86 3.61
N PRO A 143 5.81 3.37 4.78
CA PRO A 143 4.89 3.63 5.89
C PRO A 143 3.80 4.66 5.56
N ASN A 144 4.06 5.60 4.66
CA ASN A 144 3.15 6.68 4.29
C ASN A 144 2.50 6.50 2.91
N MET A 145 2.83 5.43 2.18
CA MET A 145 2.28 5.23 0.83
C MET A 145 0.86 4.66 0.93
N PRO A 146 -0.10 5.16 0.11
CA PRO A 146 -1.46 4.65 0.12
C PRO A 146 -1.53 3.17 -0.26
N LEU A 147 -2.08 2.34 0.63
CA LEU A 147 -2.37 0.92 0.42
C LEU A 147 -3.87 0.70 0.57
N ALA A 148 -4.49 -0.03 -0.34
CA ALA A 148 -5.91 -0.38 -0.26
C ALA A 148 -6.19 -1.82 -0.67
N GLN A 149 -7.24 -2.40 -0.10
CA GLN A 149 -7.79 -3.69 -0.52
C GLN A 149 -8.87 -3.48 -1.59
N GLU A 150 -9.10 -4.47 -2.45
CA GLU A 150 -10.00 -4.34 -3.60
C GLU A 150 -11.46 -4.08 -3.24
N ASP A 151 -11.91 -4.48 -2.06
CA ASP A 151 -13.28 -4.26 -1.57
C ASP A 151 -13.54 -2.79 -1.19
N LEU A 152 -12.51 -2.03 -0.86
CA LEU A 152 -12.64 -0.58 -0.67
C LEU A 152 -12.99 0.15 -1.96
N LEU A 153 -12.75 -0.46 -3.13
CA LEU A 153 -13.02 0.18 -4.41
C LEU A 153 -14.50 0.16 -4.79
N ASP A 154 -15.30 -0.68 -4.15
CA ASP A 154 -16.73 -0.81 -4.42
C ASP A 154 -17.50 0.42 -3.89
N ASP A 155 -17.03 1.00 -2.78
CA ASP A 155 -17.54 2.26 -2.25
C ASP A 155 -16.91 3.45 -2.99
N PRO A 156 -17.72 4.30 -3.66
CA PRO A 156 -17.22 5.49 -4.34
C PRO A 156 -16.42 6.44 -3.44
N ILE A 157 -16.79 6.58 -2.16
CA ILE A 157 -16.12 7.49 -1.23
C ILE A 157 -14.71 6.99 -0.95
N PHE A 158 -14.55 5.72 -0.60
CA PHE A 158 -13.23 5.13 -0.34
C PHE A 158 -12.38 5.05 -1.61
N ARG A 159 -12.99 4.76 -2.77
CA ARG A 159 -12.30 4.77 -4.06
C ARG A 159 -11.73 6.15 -4.40
N GLU A 160 -12.53 7.21 -4.29
CA GLU A 160 -12.06 8.58 -4.55
C GLU A 160 -11.02 9.03 -3.52
N ALA A 161 -11.17 8.63 -2.25
CA ALA A 161 -10.18 8.87 -1.22
C ALA A 161 -8.82 8.23 -1.55
N PHE A 162 -8.81 6.96 -1.99
CA PHE A 162 -7.59 6.28 -2.42
C PHE A 162 -6.94 7.01 -3.60
N VAL A 163 -7.73 7.41 -4.61
CA VAL A 163 -7.23 8.16 -5.76
C VAL A 163 -6.59 9.48 -5.34
N LEU A 164 -7.26 10.23 -4.47
CA LEU A 164 -6.76 11.49 -3.92
C LEU A 164 -5.45 11.28 -3.16
N GLN A 165 -5.39 10.29 -2.28
CA GLN A 165 -4.20 9.97 -1.50
C GLN A 165 -3.00 9.65 -2.42
N VAL A 166 -3.19 8.81 -3.44
CA VAL A 166 -2.13 8.48 -4.42
C VAL A 166 -1.66 9.73 -5.18
N GLN A 167 -2.58 10.61 -5.57
CA GLN A 167 -2.21 11.85 -6.27
C GLN A 167 -1.45 12.83 -5.39
N VAL A 168 -1.86 12.99 -4.13
CA VAL A 168 -1.15 13.87 -3.19
C VAL A 168 0.22 13.29 -2.85
N TYR A 169 0.30 11.98 -2.62
CA TYR A 169 1.55 11.28 -2.37
C TYR A 169 2.52 11.43 -3.55
N ASP A 170 2.07 11.17 -4.79
CA ASP A 170 2.89 11.38 -6.00
C ASP A 170 3.43 12.81 -6.10
N ARG A 171 2.56 13.82 -5.91
CA ARG A 171 2.99 15.22 -5.94
C ARG A 171 4.03 15.54 -4.85
N PHE A 172 3.89 14.96 -3.66
CA PHE A 172 4.83 15.17 -2.57
C PHE A 172 6.17 14.49 -2.88
N GLN A 173 6.16 13.25 -3.37
CA GLN A 173 7.39 12.56 -3.78
C GLN A 173 8.11 13.30 -4.92
N ASN A 174 7.38 13.81 -5.91
CA ASN A 174 7.96 14.63 -6.98
C ASN A 174 8.58 15.94 -6.45
N LEU A 175 8.02 16.54 -5.40
CA LEU A 175 8.64 17.67 -4.70
C LEU A 175 9.96 17.27 -4.02
N ARG A 176 10.00 16.11 -3.36
CA ARG A 176 11.21 15.60 -2.70
C ARG A 176 12.32 15.28 -3.69
N GLU A 177 11.96 14.69 -4.82
CA GLU A 177 12.91 14.35 -5.90
C GLU A 177 13.43 15.60 -6.62
N GLY A 178 12.64 16.68 -6.66
CA GLY A 178 12.93 17.93 -7.38
C GLY A 178 13.81 18.95 -6.65
N LYS A 179 14.62 18.54 -5.66
CA LYS A 179 15.41 19.44 -4.78
C LYS A 179 14.50 20.40 -3.98
N PRO A 180 13.88 19.92 -2.90
CA PRO A 180 12.85 20.66 -2.19
C PRO A 180 13.44 21.91 -1.53
N THR A 181 12.63 22.97 -1.49
CA THR A 181 12.94 24.22 -0.81
C THR A 181 11.78 24.60 0.12
N PRO A 182 12.01 25.45 1.15
CA PRO A 182 10.92 25.94 1.99
C PRO A 182 9.78 26.57 1.17
N LYS A 183 10.13 27.33 0.13
CA LYS A 183 9.15 27.94 -0.78
C LYS A 183 8.35 26.91 -1.58
N SER A 184 8.96 25.81 -2.02
CA SER A 184 8.23 24.74 -2.72
C SER A 184 7.29 24.00 -1.78
N LEU A 185 7.71 23.74 -0.53
CA LEU A 185 6.84 23.15 0.49
C LEU A 185 5.65 24.07 0.82
N GLN A 186 5.90 25.36 1.01
CA GLN A 186 4.83 26.34 1.22
C GLN A 186 3.82 26.35 0.06
N ARG A 187 4.30 26.34 -1.19
CA ARG A 187 3.44 26.27 -2.38
C ARG A 187 2.64 24.96 -2.41
N PHE A 188 3.28 23.83 -2.12
CA PHE A 188 2.62 22.54 -2.02
C PHE A 188 1.52 22.59 -0.96
N HIS A 189 1.81 23.11 0.23
CA HIS A 189 0.86 23.22 1.32
C HIS A 189 -0.35 24.08 0.94
N MET A 190 -0.12 25.28 0.39
CA MET A 190 -1.21 26.16 -0.06
C MET A 190 -2.12 25.50 -1.09
N ALA A 191 -1.57 24.68 -1.98
CA ALA A 191 -2.34 23.96 -3.00
C ALA A 191 -3.19 22.83 -2.42
N HIS A 192 -2.83 22.25 -1.28
CA HIS A 192 -3.48 21.04 -0.73
C HIS A 192 -4.19 21.24 0.62
N LYS A 193 -4.00 22.37 1.32
CA LYS A 193 -4.55 22.59 2.67
C LYS A 193 -6.08 22.44 2.78
N HIS A 194 -6.81 22.73 1.70
CA HIS A 194 -8.27 22.57 1.65
C HIS A 194 -8.72 21.10 1.79
N LEU A 195 -7.83 20.14 1.48
CA LEU A 195 -8.07 18.71 1.70
C LEU A 195 -8.02 18.33 3.18
N LEU A 196 -7.60 19.25 4.05
CA LEU A 196 -7.44 19.03 5.50
C LEU A 196 -8.53 19.73 6.32
N ASN A 197 -9.61 20.21 5.68
CA ASN A 197 -10.70 20.91 6.36
C ASN A 197 -11.38 20.05 7.44
N HIS A 198 -11.35 18.71 7.32
CA HIS A 198 -11.85 17.77 8.33
C HIS A 198 -10.88 17.57 9.51
N ALA A 199 -9.63 18.04 9.40
CA ALA A 199 -8.57 17.87 10.38
C ALA A 199 -7.87 19.21 10.72
N PRO A 200 -8.60 20.21 11.29
CA PRO A 200 -8.09 21.57 11.48
C PRO A 200 -6.85 21.65 12.39
N ARG A 201 -6.71 20.75 13.36
CA ARG A 201 -5.52 20.68 14.22
C ARG A 201 -4.28 20.25 13.43
N THR A 202 -4.43 19.25 12.55
CA THR A 202 -3.34 18.77 11.70
C THR A 202 -2.99 19.79 10.62
N GLU A 203 -4.00 20.45 10.03
CA GLU A 203 -3.78 21.57 9.09
C GLU A 203 -2.94 22.68 9.74
N GLN A 204 -3.30 23.11 10.95
CA GLN A 204 -2.56 24.17 11.66
C GLN A 204 -1.11 23.76 11.92
N ALA A 205 -0.87 22.50 12.31
CA ALA A 205 0.48 22.00 12.55
C ALA A 205 1.31 21.93 11.25
N LEU A 206 0.73 21.40 10.17
CA LEU A 206 1.37 21.34 8.84
C LEU A 206 1.66 22.74 8.28
N SER A 207 0.75 23.70 8.50
CA SER A 207 0.92 25.10 8.10
C SER A 207 2.13 25.73 8.78
N ARG A 208 2.30 25.51 10.10
CA ARG A 208 3.50 25.95 10.82
C ARG A 208 4.76 25.38 10.18
N ILE A 209 4.83 24.07 9.95
CA ILE A 209 5.97 23.41 9.30
C ILE A 209 6.24 24.03 7.91
N ALA A 210 5.21 24.25 7.10
CA ALA A 210 5.33 24.79 5.75
C ALA A 210 5.80 26.26 5.71
N THR A 211 5.70 27.00 6.82
CA THR A 211 6.14 28.39 6.94
C THR A 211 7.52 28.56 7.55
N LEU A 212 8.13 27.49 8.08
CA LEU A 212 9.47 27.56 8.65
C LEU A 212 10.52 27.88 7.59
N ALA A 213 11.51 28.70 7.97
CA ALA A 213 12.71 28.92 7.16
C ALA A 213 13.53 27.63 7.10
N GLY A 214 14.13 27.33 5.93
CA GLY A 214 14.94 26.13 5.73
C GLY A 214 16.20 26.11 6.59
N GLY A 215 16.85 24.95 6.65
CA GLY A 215 18.09 24.73 7.41
C GLY A 215 18.56 23.29 7.27
N GLU A 216 19.57 22.89 8.04
CA GLU A 216 20.13 21.53 8.00
C GLU A 216 19.08 20.44 8.29
N ALA A 217 18.06 20.76 9.11
CA ALA A 217 16.96 19.85 9.47
C ALA A 217 15.79 19.84 8.47
N PHE A 218 15.92 20.42 7.27
CA PHE A 218 14.80 20.50 6.33
C PHE A 218 14.31 19.14 5.83
N CYS A 219 15.20 18.14 5.74
CA CYS A 219 14.81 16.77 5.40
C CYS A 219 13.89 16.16 6.47
N ASP A 220 14.23 16.30 7.75
CA ASP A 220 13.42 15.78 8.87
C ASP A 220 12.05 16.46 8.94
N LEU A 221 11.99 17.75 8.58
CA LEU A 221 10.73 18.49 8.46
C LEU A 221 9.85 17.93 7.33
N LEU A 222 10.44 17.53 6.20
CA LEU A 222 9.69 16.89 5.11
C LEU A 222 9.15 15.53 5.51
N ASP A 223 9.93 14.72 6.23
CA ASP A 223 9.47 13.41 6.73
C ASP A 223 8.31 13.56 7.73
N THR A 224 8.42 14.53 8.63
CA THR A 224 7.35 14.87 9.59
C THR A 224 6.10 15.36 8.86
N TYR A 225 6.27 16.25 7.89
CA TYR A 225 5.19 16.80 7.08
C TYR A 225 4.46 15.71 6.30
N GLU A 226 5.20 14.81 5.63
CA GLU A 226 4.64 13.68 4.88
C GLU A 226 3.79 12.80 5.78
N THR A 227 4.35 12.39 6.91
CA THR A 227 3.69 11.48 7.86
C THR A 227 2.37 12.07 8.35
N MET A 228 2.38 13.33 8.77
CA MET A 228 1.18 14.02 9.25
C MET A 228 0.15 14.26 8.13
N LEU A 229 0.60 14.60 6.92
CA LEU A 229 -0.26 14.81 5.77
C LEU A 229 -0.98 13.51 5.37
N MET A 230 -0.23 12.43 5.20
CA MET A 230 -0.78 11.17 4.72
C MET A 230 -1.70 10.53 5.77
N ALA A 231 -1.36 10.64 7.06
CA ALA A 231 -2.27 10.24 8.14
C ALA A 231 -3.59 11.03 8.12
N ALA A 232 -3.54 12.36 7.94
CA ALA A 232 -4.75 13.18 7.87
C ALA A 232 -5.63 12.85 6.65
N LEU A 233 -5.03 12.53 5.50
CA LEU A 233 -5.75 12.15 4.28
C LEU A 233 -6.35 10.74 4.36
N ALA A 234 -5.76 9.84 5.15
CA ALA A 234 -6.33 8.53 5.43
C ALA A 234 -7.59 8.61 6.34
N GLY A 235 -7.74 9.72 7.07
CA GLY A 235 -8.88 9.94 7.97
C GLY A 235 -8.80 9.12 9.26
N PRO A 236 -9.79 9.24 10.16
CA PRO A 236 -9.79 8.58 11.47
C PRO A 236 -9.82 7.04 11.38
N ASP A 237 -10.18 6.47 10.23
CA ASP A 237 -10.15 5.03 9.99
C ASP A 237 -8.79 4.54 9.48
N GLY A 238 -7.92 5.43 8.98
CA GLY A 238 -6.54 5.12 8.59
C GLY A 238 -5.65 4.67 9.76
N GLU A 239 -6.02 5.02 10.99
CA GLU A 239 -5.41 4.52 12.22
C GLU A 239 -6.15 3.28 12.79
N ARG A 240 -7.41 3.03 12.40
CA ARG A 240 -8.25 1.95 12.97
C ARG A 240 -8.03 0.56 12.37
N GLU A 241 -7.24 0.45 11.30
CA GLU A 241 -6.80 -0.85 10.76
C GLU A 241 -5.41 -1.29 11.27
N SER A 242 -4.89 -0.67 12.32
CA SER A 242 -3.79 -1.26 13.10
C SER A 242 -4.36 -1.96 14.34
N PRO A 243 -4.52 -3.30 14.34
CA PRO A 243 -4.78 -4.04 15.58
C PRO A 243 -3.55 -4.08 16.52
N PHE A 244 -2.51 -3.28 16.27
CA PHE A 244 -1.20 -3.34 16.93
C PHE A 244 -0.88 -2.12 17.81
N GLN A 245 -1.86 -1.32 18.23
CA GLN A 245 -1.67 -0.25 19.23
C GLN A 245 -2.65 -0.34 20.38
N ARG A 246 -2.72 -1.51 21.02
CA ARG A 246 -3.15 -1.63 22.42
C ARG A 246 -2.13 -2.48 23.14
N ASP A 247 -1.14 -1.80 23.70
CA ASP A 247 -0.51 -2.26 24.94
C ASP A 247 -1.44 -1.92 26.11
#